data_AF-A0AA46S7J7-F1
#
_entry.id   AF-A0AA46S7J7-F1
#
_cell.length_a   1.000
_cell.length_b   1.000
_cell.length_c   1.000
_cell.angle_alpha   90.00
_cell.angle_beta   90.00
_cell.angle_gamma   90.00
#
_symmetry.space_group_name_H-M   'P 1'
#
loop_
_entity.id
_entity.type
_entity.pdbx_description
1 polymer ?
#
loop_
_entity_poly.entity_id
_entity_poly.type
_entity_poly.pdbx_seq_one_letter_code
_entity_poly.pdbx_strand_id
1 'polypeptide(L)'
;MAMLHKMITLRQLSLYWIQISILCLFSSILHAQQFDQSYQSWKTQQQAHDQRLKASSSTADYYLGKPSLENTSATSKKSSSKNNFSKNLGNKINLNTASTQELQQLNGIGEKKAQAIVDYRNQNGQFRSVNDLLNIKGIGSKFIEKNKSNLGL
;
A
#
# COMPACT_ATOMS: atom_id res chain seq x y z
N MET A 1 -37.49 -47.19 -45.37
CA MET A 1 -36.21 -46.43 -45.36
C MET A 1 -36.37 -44.94 -45.04
N ALA A 2 -37.34 -44.21 -45.61
CA ALA A 2 -37.48 -42.75 -45.39
C ALA A 2 -37.86 -42.31 -43.95
N MET A 3 -38.64 -43.13 -43.22
CA MET A 3 -39.06 -42.82 -41.83
C MET A 3 -37.91 -42.96 -40.82
N LEU A 4 -37.07 -43.99 -40.97
CA LEU A 4 -35.90 -44.21 -40.11
C LEU A 4 -34.87 -43.08 -40.25
N HIS A 5 -34.64 -42.59 -41.47
CA HIS A 5 -33.73 -41.47 -41.70
C HIS A 5 -34.23 -40.17 -41.03
N LYS A 6 -35.54 -39.88 -41.13
CA LYS A 6 -36.15 -38.71 -40.46
C LYS A 6 -36.05 -38.77 -38.93
N MET A 7 -36.22 -39.95 -38.33
CA MET A 7 -36.10 -40.11 -36.87
C MET A 7 -34.66 -39.98 -36.37
N ILE A 8 -33.68 -40.40 -37.17
CA ILE A 8 -32.24 -40.24 -36.88
C ILE A 8 -31.83 -38.78 -36.98
N THR A 9 -32.26 -38.06 -38.03
CA THR A 9 -31.95 -36.63 -38.17
C THR A 9 -32.57 -35.78 -37.06
N LEU A 10 -33.78 -36.12 -36.58
CA LEU A 10 -34.41 -35.43 -35.46
C LEU A 10 -33.66 -35.65 -34.12
N ARG A 11 -33.11 -36.85 -33.89
CA ARG A 11 -32.26 -37.13 -32.73
C ARG A 11 -30.93 -36.38 -32.80
N GLN A 12 -30.31 -36.29 -33.98
CA GLN A 12 -29.05 -35.58 -34.17
C GLN A 12 -29.19 -34.06 -34.00
N LEU A 13 -30.28 -33.46 -34.52
CA LEU A 13 -30.58 -32.04 -34.29
C LEU A 13 -30.78 -31.74 -32.80
N SER A 14 -31.49 -32.60 -32.07
CA SER A 14 -31.70 -32.45 -30.61
C SER A 14 -30.37 -32.45 -29.83
N LEU A 15 -29.46 -33.37 -30.14
CA LEU A 15 -28.15 -33.44 -29.50
C LEU A 15 -27.27 -32.21 -29.79
N TYR A 16 -27.41 -31.61 -30.99
CA TYR A 16 -26.67 -30.40 -31.36
C TYR A 16 -27.13 -29.17 -30.58
N TRP A 17 -28.45 -29.00 -30.37
CA TRP A 17 -29.01 -27.95 -29.52
C TRP A 17 -28.64 -28.12 -28.05
N ILE A 18 -28.57 -29.36 -27.56
CA ILE A 18 -28.10 -29.68 -26.21
C ILE A 18 -26.61 -29.31 -26.05
N GLN A 19 -25.77 -29.63 -27.03
CA GLN A 19 -24.34 -29.28 -27.04
C GLN A 19 -24.10 -27.77 -27.09
N ILE A 20 -24.84 -27.02 -27.92
CA ILE A 20 -24.74 -25.55 -28.00
C ILE A 20 -25.17 -24.89 -26.69
N SER A 21 -26.21 -25.41 -26.04
CA SER A 21 -26.63 -24.95 -24.72
C SER A 21 -25.53 -25.16 -23.66
N ILE A 22 -24.89 -26.34 -23.66
CA ILE A 22 -23.76 -26.64 -22.77
C ILE A 22 -22.55 -25.71 -23.04
N LEU A 23 -22.25 -25.39 -24.32
CA LEU A 23 -21.18 -24.46 -24.69
C LEU A 23 -21.47 -23.01 -24.25
N CYS A 24 -22.72 -22.55 -24.37
CA CYS A 24 -23.15 -21.22 -23.91
C CYS A 24 -23.08 -21.07 -22.39
N LEU A 25 -23.37 -22.14 -21.64
CA LEU A 25 -23.24 -22.16 -20.19
C LEU A 25 -21.76 -22.14 -19.74
N PHE A 26 -20.84 -22.71 -20.51
CA PHE A 26 -19.40 -22.68 -20.22
C PHE A 26 -18.72 -21.33 -20.56
N SER A 27 -19.18 -20.61 -21.58
CA SER A 27 -18.62 -19.31 -22.01
C SER A 27 -18.89 -18.16 -21.01
N SER A 28 -19.86 -18.33 -20.12
CA SER A 28 -20.32 -17.28 -19.18
C SER A 28 -19.51 -17.21 -17.87
N ILE A 29 -18.56 -18.13 -17.63
CA ILE A 29 -17.79 -18.19 -16.37
C ILE A 29 -16.50 -17.36 -16.42
N LEU A 30 -16.01 -16.98 -17.60
CA LEU A 30 -14.91 -16.00 -17.69
C LEU A 30 -15.55 -14.62 -17.75
N HIS A 31 -15.40 -13.82 -16.69
CA HIS A 31 -15.27 -12.34 -16.69
C HIS A 31 -15.39 -11.73 -15.28
N ALA A 32 -15.60 -12.52 -14.23
CA ALA A 32 -15.62 -12.00 -12.87
C ALA A 32 -14.24 -12.05 -12.21
N GLN A 33 -13.28 -11.17 -12.57
CA GLN A 33 -12.03 -11.03 -11.81
C GLN A 33 -11.19 -9.78 -12.14
N GLN A 34 -11.62 -8.59 -11.71
CA GLN A 34 -10.74 -7.41 -11.67
C GLN A 34 -10.72 -6.70 -10.30
N PHE A 35 -11.46 -7.18 -9.30
CA PHE A 35 -11.65 -6.45 -8.03
C PHE A 35 -10.85 -7.02 -6.83
N ASP A 36 -10.20 -8.18 -6.94
CA ASP A 36 -9.58 -8.87 -5.78
C ASP A 36 -8.04 -8.67 -5.68
N GLN A 37 -7.34 -8.36 -6.78
CA GLN A 37 -5.87 -8.36 -6.78
C GLN A 37 -5.23 -7.32 -5.85
N SER A 38 -5.86 -6.15 -5.69
CA SER A 38 -5.39 -5.09 -4.81
C SER A 38 -5.54 -5.41 -3.33
N TYR A 39 -6.55 -6.22 -2.97
CA TYR A 39 -6.80 -6.64 -1.59
C TYR A 39 -5.80 -7.72 -1.14
N GLN A 40 -5.50 -8.66 -2.03
CA GLN A 40 -4.52 -9.70 -1.75
C GLN A 40 -3.11 -9.12 -1.58
N SER A 41 -2.70 -8.19 -2.45
CA SER A 41 -1.37 -7.57 -2.36
C SER A 41 -1.19 -6.73 -1.08
N TRP A 42 -2.22 -6.00 -0.66
CA TRP A 42 -2.19 -5.25 0.61
C TRP A 42 -2.01 -6.19 1.82
N LYS A 43 -2.70 -7.34 1.87
CA LYS A 43 -2.52 -8.32 2.95
C LYS A 43 -1.10 -8.89 2.99
N THR A 44 -0.52 -9.19 1.83
CA THR A 44 0.85 -9.69 1.74
C THR A 44 1.86 -8.66 2.25
N GLN A 45 1.68 -7.37 1.89
CA GLN A 45 2.56 -6.30 2.35
C GLN A 45 2.45 -6.08 3.88
N GLN A 46 1.23 -6.15 4.42
CA GLN A 46 0.99 -6.08 5.87
C GLN A 46 1.70 -7.23 6.61
N GLN A 47 1.55 -8.46 6.12
CA GLN A 47 2.20 -9.64 6.69
C GLN A 47 3.73 -9.56 6.62
N ALA A 48 4.30 -9.05 5.53
CA ALA A 48 5.74 -8.86 5.39
C ALA A 48 6.27 -7.84 6.42
N HIS A 49 5.52 -6.77 6.69
CA HIS A 49 5.87 -5.81 7.73
C HIS A 49 5.86 -6.46 9.12
N ASP A 50 4.82 -7.22 9.44
CA ASP A 50 4.69 -7.92 10.72
C ASP A 50 5.78 -8.99 10.91
N GLN A 51 6.13 -9.72 9.84
CA GLN A 51 7.24 -10.69 9.87
C GLN A 51 8.58 -10.02 10.10
N ARG A 52 8.82 -8.85 9.49
CA ARG A 52 10.03 -8.06 9.74
C ARG A 52 10.11 -7.59 11.19
N LEU A 53 9.00 -7.15 11.77
CA LEU A 53 8.94 -6.79 13.19
C LEU A 53 9.26 -7.98 14.09
N LYS A 54 8.66 -9.16 13.82
CA LYS A 54 8.92 -10.41 14.57
C LYS A 54 10.36 -10.92 14.41
N ALA A 55 10.93 -10.83 13.20
CA ALA A 55 12.31 -11.21 12.94
C ALA A 55 13.30 -10.24 13.59
N SER A 56 12.96 -8.95 13.63
CA SER A 56 13.72 -7.92 14.35
C SER A 56 13.57 -8.00 15.86
N SER A 57 12.50 -8.62 16.38
CA SER A 57 12.26 -8.80 17.81
C SER A 57 12.85 -10.11 18.37
N SER A 58 13.88 -10.67 17.73
CA SER A 58 14.62 -11.83 18.24
C SER A 58 15.55 -11.51 19.42
N THR A 59 15.47 -10.31 19.99
CA THR A 59 16.01 -10.04 21.32
C THR A 59 14.90 -10.27 22.33
N ALA A 60 15.06 -11.31 23.15
CA ALA A 60 14.16 -11.76 24.20
C ALA A 60 14.01 -10.76 25.38
N ASP A 61 13.96 -9.46 25.10
CA ASP A 61 14.00 -8.38 26.08
C ASP A 61 12.85 -7.39 25.91
N TYR A 62 11.64 -7.86 25.59
CA TYR A 62 10.50 -6.93 25.46
C TYR A 62 9.83 -6.59 26.80
N TYR A 63 10.08 -7.29 27.93
CA TYR A 63 9.54 -6.85 29.25
C TYR A 63 10.32 -7.19 30.54
N LEU A 64 11.60 -7.60 30.57
CA LEU A 64 12.23 -8.03 31.86
C LEU A 64 13.77 -7.85 32.04
N GLY A 65 14.34 -6.71 31.64
CA GLY A 65 15.76 -6.39 31.91
C GLY A 65 15.97 -5.45 33.11
N LYS A 66 16.44 -5.97 34.24
CA LYS A 66 16.90 -5.20 35.42
C LYS A 66 18.21 -4.48 35.05
N PRO A 67 18.52 -3.26 35.52
CA PRO A 67 19.76 -2.59 35.16
C PRO A 67 20.95 -3.24 35.89
N SER A 68 21.74 -4.05 35.18
CA SER A 68 23.05 -4.50 35.66
C SER A 68 24.15 -3.66 35.03
N LEU A 69 24.88 -2.93 35.87
CA LEU A 69 26.10 -2.21 35.52
C LEU A 69 27.24 -3.21 35.33
N GLU A 70 27.64 -3.52 34.09
CA GLU A 70 29.00 -4.02 33.86
C GLU A 70 29.47 -3.80 32.41
N ASN A 71 30.60 -3.12 32.29
CA ASN A 71 31.40 -2.99 31.07
C ASN A 71 32.10 -4.32 30.78
N THR A 72 32.11 -4.79 29.53
CA THR A 72 33.32 -5.03 28.71
C THR A 72 32.97 -5.58 27.33
N SER A 73 33.15 -4.70 26.34
CA SER A 73 33.65 -4.89 24.97
C SER A 73 33.77 -6.30 24.37
N ALA A 74 32.91 -6.63 23.41
CA ALA A 74 33.30 -7.38 22.20
C ALA A 74 32.29 -7.16 21.04
N THR A 75 32.82 -6.60 19.97
CA THR A 75 32.30 -6.28 18.63
C THR A 75 31.30 -7.27 17.98
N SER A 76 30.14 -6.74 17.55
CA SER A 76 29.58 -7.05 16.23
C SER A 76 28.69 -5.91 15.69
N LYS A 77 29.12 -5.38 14.55
CA LYS A 77 28.48 -4.39 13.66
C LYS A 77 26.94 -4.44 13.65
N LYS A 78 26.29 -3.31 13.92
CA LYS A 78 25.39 -2.58 13.00
C LYS A 78 24.56 -1.53 13.74
N SER A 79 25.09 -0.33 13.89
CA SER A 79 24.30 0.87 14.20
C SER A 79 25.22 2.08 14.27
N SER A 80 25.14 2.96 13.25
CA SER A 80 25.35 4.42 13.35
C SER A 80 25.83 5.01 12.02
N SER A 81 24.91 5.36 11.13
CA SER A 81 25.07 6.44 10.14
C SER A 81 23.71 6.62 9.46
N LYS A 82 22.95 7.69 9.60
CA LYS A 82 23.23 9.03 10.12
C LYS A 82 21.88 9.58 10.54
N ASN A 83 21.61 9.64 11.85
CA ASN A 83 20.60 10.55 12.36
C ASN A 83 21.13 11.96 12.11
N ASN A 84 20.91 12.49 10.91
CA ASN A 84 20.70 13.92 10.76
C ASN A 84 19.24 14.23 11.12
N PHE A 85 18.80 13.75 12.30
CA PHE A 85 17.93 14.58 13.13
C PHE A 85 18.79 15.78 13.51
N SER A 86 18.99 16.67 12.54
CA SER A 86 19.31 18.04 12.85
C SER A 86 18.18 18.47 13.75
N LYS A 87 18.52 18.53 15.04
CA LYS A 87 17.83 19.27 16.08
C LYS A 87 17.69 20.71 15.58
N ASN A 88 16.81 20.91 14.61
CA ASN A 88 16.33 22.20 14.23
C ASN A 88 15.29 22.55 15.29
N LEU A 89 15.42 23.73 15.87
CA LEU A 89 14.66 24.22 17.03
C LEU A 89 13.18 24.51 16.66
N GLY A 90 12.49 23.50 16.14
CA GLY A 90 11.07 23.49 15.81
C GLY A 90 10.75 22.21 15.04
N ASN A 91 9.79 21.41 15.52
CA ASN A 91 9.37 20.11 14.98
C ASN A 91 8.65 20.22 13.62
N LYS A 92 9.23 20.97 12.68
CA LYS A 92 8.66 21.22 11.36
C LYS A 92 9.18 20.20 10.36
N ILE A 93 8.25 19.51 9.72
CA ILE A 93 8.48 18.58 8.62
C ILE A 93 8.62 19.40 7.34
N ASN A 94 9.79 19.30 6.70
CA ASN A 94 10.07 19.97 5.45
C ASN A 94 9.38 19.25 4.26
N LEU A 95 8.46 19.92 3.56
CA LEU A 95 7.68 19.34 2.47
C LEU A 95 8.52 18.93 1.24
N ASN A 96 9.63 19.64 1.00
CA ASN A 96 10.49 19.39 -0.14
C ASN A 96 11.39 18.17 0.07
N THR A 97 11.83 17.92 1.31
CA THR A 97 12.79 16.85 1.62
C THR A 97 12.18 15.67 2.37
N ALA A 98 11.00 15.82 2.97
CA ALA A 98 10.41 14.77 3.79
C ALA A 98 10.14 13.48 3.00
N SER A 99 10.35 12.37 3.68
CA SER A 99 9.97 11.03 3.26
C SER A 99 8.46 10.81 3.41
N THR A 100 7.93 9.78 2.76
CA THR A 100 6.51 9.42 2.90
C THR A 100 6.14 9.06 4.33
N GLN A 101 7.08 8.51 5.11
CA GLN A 101 6.91 8.17 6.52
C GLN A 101 6.87 9.42 7.41
N GLU A 102 7.72 10.41 7.16
CA GLU A 102 7.70 11.68 7.90
C GLU A 102 6.41 12.46 7.61
N LEU A 103 5.96 12.49 6.35
CA LEU A 103 4.68 13.13 5.99
C LEU A 103 3.47 12.45 6.64
N GLN A 104 3.52 11.14 6.90
CA GLN A 104 2.47 10.40 7.62
C GLN A 104 2.36 10.77 9.10
N GLN A 105 3.37 11.43 9.68
CA GLN A 105 3.28 11.93 11.06
C GLN A 105 2.33 13.15 11.15
N LEU A 106 1.95 13.74 10.02
CA LEU A 106 1.02 14.87 9.97
C LEU A 106 -0.43 14.41 10.19
N ASN A 107 -1.19 15.20 10.93
CA ASN A 107 -2.56 14.88 11.28
C ASN A 107 -3.45 14.83 10.04
N GLY A 108 -3.96 13.63 9.72
CA GLY A 108 -4.86 13.41 8.58
C GLY A 108 -4.17 13.07 7.25
N ILE A 109 -2.86 12.80 7.27
CA ILE A 109 -2.12 12.20 6.15
C ILE A 109 -1.98 10.69 6.39
N GLY A 110 -2.62 9.91 5.53
CA GLY A 110 -2.31 8.48 5.37
C GLY A 110 -1.36 8.26 4.18
N GLU A 111 -0.96 7.01 3.97
CA GLU A 111 -0.04 6.59 2.90
C GLU A 111 -0.38 7.18 1.53
N LYS A 112 -1.66 7.12 1.11
CA LYS A 112 -2.09 7.66 -0.19
C LYS A 112 -1.88 9.16 -0.34
N LYS A 113 -2.08 9.95 0.73
CA LYS A 113 -1.89 11.40 0.68
C LYS A 113 -0.41 11.77 0.78
N ALA A 114 0.36 11.04 1.58
CA ALA A 114 1.82 11.22 1.64
C ALA A 114 2.45 10.95 0.28
N GLN A 115 2.03 9.88 -0.39
CA GLN A 115 2.48 9.58 -1.75
C GLN A 115 2.10 10.68 -2.72
N ALA A 116 0.87 11.20 -2.66
CA ALA A 116 0.43 12.28 -3.53
C ALA A 116 1.26 13.58 -3.36
N ILE A 117 1.76 13.87 -2.16
CA ILE A 117 2.68 15.00 -1.91
C ILE A 117 4.03 14.77 -2.59
N VAL A 118 4.56 13.55 -2.49
CA VAL A 118 5.83 13.18 -3.15
C VAL A 118 5.68 13.18 -4.67
N ASP A 119 4.57 12.65 -5.19
CA ASP A 119 4.28 12.64 -6.61
C ASP A 119 4.11 14.06 -7.15
N TYR A 120 3.43 14.93 -6.40
CA TYR A 120 3.27 16.34 -6.77
C TYR A 120 4.62 17.03 -6.92
N ARG A 121 5.56 16.86 -5.96
CA ARG A 121 6.89 17.48 -6.08
C ARG A 121 7.74 16.91 -7.22
N ASN A 122 7.54 15.63 -7.55
CA ASN A 122 8.23 15.00 -8.67
C ASN A 122 7.73 15.52 -10.03
N GLN A 123 6.43 15.84 -10.13
CA GLN A 123 5.81 16.30 -11.37
C GLN A 123 5.85 17.82 -11.55
N ASN A 124 5.61 18.59 -10.49
CA ASN A 124 5.48 20.04 -10.52
C ASN A 124 6.73 20.76 -10.00
N GLY A 125 7.68 20.01 -9.44
CA GLY A 125 8.86 20.56 -8.77
C GLY A 125 8.62 20.89 -7.31
N GLN A 126 9.60 21.57 -6.69
CA GLN A 126 9.58 21.89 -5.26
C GLN A 126 8.39 22.79 -4.88
N PHE A 127 7.84 22.58 -3.68
CA PHE A 127 6.83 23.42 -3.07
C PHE A 127 7.43 24.81 -2.77
N ARG A 128 6.80 25.86 -3.30
CA ARG A 128 7.19 27.25 -3.08
C ARG A 128 6.43 27.84 -1.90
N SER A 129 5.22 27.33 -1.65
CA SER A 129 4.37 27.75 -0.54
C SER A 129 3.68 26.54 0.09
N VAL A 130 3.27 26.67 1.35
CA VAL A 130 2.42 25.65 2.01
C VAL A 130 1.04 25.53 1.33
N ASN A 131 0.58 26.59 0.65
CA ASN A 131 -0.70 26.59 -0.06
C ASN A 131 -0.68 25.72 -1.33
N ASP A 132 0.51 25.42 -1.86
CA ASP A 132 0.67 24.56 -3.04
C ASP A 132 0.14 23.13 -2.75
N LEU A 133 0.07 22.74 -1.47
CA LEU A 133 -0.57 21.50 -1.02
C LEU A 133 -2.06 21.43 -1.36
N LEU A 134 -2.75 22.56 -1.56
CA LEU A 134 -4.16 22.59 -1.95
C LEU A 134 -4.41 22.04 -3.36
N ASN A 135 -3.37 21.98 -4.19
CA ASN A 135 -3.47 21.39 -5.52
C ASN A 135 -3.53 19.85 -5.47
N ILE A 136 -3.27 19.25 -4.32
CA ILE A 136 -3.24 17.80 -4.14
C ILE A 136 -4.62 17.30 -3.73
N LYS A 137 -5.16 16.33 -4.49
CA LYS A 137 -6.47 15.73 -4.22
C LYS A 137 -6.55 15.16 -2.80
N GLY A 138 -7.48 15.69 -2.00
CA GLY A 138 -7.72 15.24 -0.63
C GLY A 138 -6.93 15.98 0.45
N ILE A 139 -6.19 17.02 0.07
CA ILE A 139 -5.60 18.01 0.97
C ILE A 139 -6.37 19.33 0.78
N GLY A 140 -6.86 19.90 1.88
CA GLY A 140 -7.65 21.14 1.86
C GLY A 140 -7.20 22.13 2.92
N SER A 141 -7.83 23.30 2.96
CA SER A 141 -7.49 24.38 3.91
C SER A 141 -7.48 23.92 5.37
N LYS A 142 -8.46 23.09 5.76
CA LYS A 142 -8.54 22.50 7.12
C LYS A 142 -7.32 21.65 7.49
N PHE A 143 -6.68 21.00 6.52
CA PHE A 143 -5.47 20.23 6.78
C PHE A 143 -4.30 21.15 7.07
N ILE A 144 -4.13 22.19 6.26
CA ILE A 144 -3.05 23.17 6.41
C ILE A 144 -3.17 23.87 7.76
N GLU A 145 -4.38 24.28 8.14
CA GLU A 145 -4.63 24.93 9.43
C GLU A 145 -4.20 24.05 10.62
N LYS A 146 -4.58 22.76 10.61
CA LYS A 146 -4.23 21.79 11.66
C LYS A 146 -2.74 21.47 11.75
N ASN A 147 -2.01 21.61 10.64
CA ASN A 147 -0.61 21.23 10.55
C ASN A 147 0.34 22.41 10.37
N LYS A 148 -0.16 23.66 10.37
CA LYS A 148 0.62 24.88 10.12
C LYS A 148 1.86 25.00 11.02
N SER A 149 1.75 24.55 12.27
CA SER A 149 2.87 24.50 13.23
C SER A 149 3.94 23.50 12.84
N ASN A 150 3.54 22.34 12.30
CA ASN A 150 4.38 21.19 11.96
C ASN A 150 4.89 21.21 10.51
N LEU A 151 4.48 22.18 9.69
CA LEU A 151 4.90 22.30 8.29
C LEU A 151 6.07 23.29 8.15
N GLY A 152 7.05 22.90 7.32
CA GLY A 152 8.17 23.70 6.84
C GLY A 152 8.38 23.48 5.34
N LEU A 153 9.12 24.39 4.69
CA LEU A 153 9.50 24.31 3.28
C LEU A 153 11.00 24.05 3.14
#